data_AF-A0A2V6Z313-F1
#
_entry.id   AF-A0A2V6Z313-F1
#
_cell.length_a   1.000
_cell.length_b   1.000
_cell.length_c   1.000
_cell.angle_alpha   90.00
_cell.angle_beta   90.00
_cell.angle_gamma   90.00
#
_symmetry.space_group_name_H-M   'P 1'
#
loop_
_entity.id
_entity.type
_entity.pdbx_description
1 polymer ?
#
loop_
_entity_poly.entity_id
_entity_poly.type
_entity_poly.pdbx_seq_one_letter_code
_entity_poly.pdbx_strand_id
1 'polypeptide(L)' 'MSGPGVVHALAGLANAQQNGWPMVLIGGASETWRNGMGAFQEERQVLIATPFSKFAHAIEHVHRIPFYVEMAVRNA' A
#
# COMPACT_ATOMS: atom_id res chain seq x y z
N MET A 1 -3.92 -9.76 0.41
CA MET A 1 -3.33 -10.42 1.61
C MET A 1 -2.62 -9.35 2.42
N SER A 2 -2.78 -9.34 3.74
CA SER A 2 -2.16 -8.36 4.64
C SER A 2 -0.75 -8.78 5.04
N GLY A 3 0.08 -7.84 5.52
CA GLY A 3 1.42 -8.11 6.05
C GLY A 3 2.35 -8.77 5.04
N PRO A 4 2.66 -10.09 5.14
CA PRO A 4 3.58 -10.78 4.24
C PRO A 4 3.27 -10.62 2.74
N GLY A 5 1.99 -10.53 2.38
CA GLY A 5 1.59 -10.35 0.99
C GLY A 5 2.11 -9.05 0.38
N VAL A 6 2.11 -7.96 1.17
CA VAL A 6 2.66 -6.67 0.73
C VAL A 6 4.18 -6.72 0.68
N VAL A 7 4.82 -7.38 1.65
CA VAL A 7 6.29 -7.54 1.68
C VAL A 7 6.78 -8.25 0.42
N HIS A 8 6.13 -9.34 -0.01
CA HIS A 8 6.50 -10.04 -1.24
C HIS A 8 6.30 -9.18 -2.50
N ALA A 9 5.31 -8.28 -2.51
CA ALA A 9 5.06 -7.40 -3.63
C ALA A 9 6.09 -6.26 -3.77
N LEU A 10 6.86 -5.94 -2.72
CA LEU A 10 7.84 -4.85 -2.74
C LEU A 10 8.92 -5.04 -3.82
N ALA A 11 9.33 -6.29 -4.10
CA ALA A 11 10.32 -6.55 -5.16
C ALA A 11 9.79 -6.15 -6.54
N GLY A 12 8.52 -6.44 -6.83
CA GLY A 12 7.86 -6.03 -8.07
C GLY A 12 7.69 -4.52 -8.15
N LEU A 13 7.33 -3.88 -7.03
CA LEU A 13 7.19 -2.43 -6.93
C LEU A 13 8.52 -1.70 -7.17
N ALA A 14 9.60 -2.15 -6.54
CA ALA A 14 10.94 -1.61 -6.75
C ALA A 14 11.40 -1.76 -8.20
N ASN A 15 11.14 -2.92 -8.83
CA ASN A 15 11.45 -3.11 -10.25
C ASN A 15 10.67 -2.14 -11.15
N ALA A 16 9.38 -1.92 -10.90
CA ALA A 16 8.59 -0.96 -11.67
C ALA A 16 9.11 0.47 -11.49
N GLN A 17 9.46 0.87 -10.26
CA GLN A 17 10.06 2.18 -9.97
C GLN A 17 11.36 2.39 -10.75
N GLN A 18 12.27 1.41 -10.72
CA GLN A 18 13.57 1.50 -11.40
C GLN A 18 13.43 1.62 -12.93
N ASN A 19 12.40 1.00 -13.51
CA ASN A 19 12.13 1.04 -14.94
C ASN A 19 11.17 2.16 -15.37
N GLY A 20 10.66 2.95 -14.42
CA GLY A 20 9.67 4.00 -14.72
C GLY A 20 8.34 3.45 -15.24
N TRP A 21 7.97 2.22 -14.89
CA TRP A 21 6.72 1.60 -15.34
C TRP A 21 5.55 2.01 -14.44
N PRO A 22 4.36 2.26 -15.03
CA PRO A 22 3.17 2.54 -14.24
C PRO A 22 2.73 1.28 -13.49
N MET A 23 2.59 1.39 -12.17
CA MET A 23 2.14 0.30 -11.31
C MET A 23 1.26 0.83 -10.16
N VAL A 24 0.17 0.12 -9.87
CA VAL A 24 -0.66 0.33 -8.68
C VAL A 24 -0.66 -0.94 -7.86
N LEU A 25 -0.21 -0.85 -6.60
CA LEU A 25 -0.22 -1.96 -5.64
C LEU A 25 -1.34 -1.75 -4.61
N ILE A 26 -2.25 -2.73 -4.51
CA ILE A 26 -3.32 -2.73 -3.51
C ILE A 26 -3.03 -3.81 -2.47
N GLY A 27 -2.70 -3.38 -1.24
CA GLY A 27 -2.49 -4.24 -0.08
C GLY A 27 -3.76 -4.42 0.74
N GLY A 28 -3.93 -5.60 1.36
CA GLY A 28 -4.93 -5.77 2.43
C GLY A 28 -4.35 -5.30 3.75
N ALA A 29 -5.18 -4.82 4.68
CA ALA A 29 -4.76 -4.44 6.03
C ALA A 29 -5.68 -5.08 7.09
N SER A 30 -5.23 -5.09 8.34
CA SER A 30 -6.10 -5.37 9.50
C SER A 30 -7.16 -4.29 9.68
N GLU A 31 -8.15 -4.55 10.53
CA GLU A 31 -9.16 -3.56 10.86
C GLU A 31 -8.53 -2.29 11.44
N THR A 32 -8.98 -1.12 10.99
CA THR A 32 -8.35 0.17 11.33
C THR A 32 -8.29 0.47 12.83
N TRP A 33 -9.26 -0.02 13.60
CA TRP A 33 -9.31 0.15 15.05
C TRP A 33 -8.31 -0.75 15.82
N ARG A 34 -7.68 -1.71 15.15
CA ARG A 34 -6.63 -2.59 15.71
C ARG A 34 -5.22 -2.15 15.33
N ASN A 35 -5.08 -1.05 14.61
CA ASN A 35 -3.79 -0.54 14.21
C ASN A 35 -2.95 -0.18 15.46
N GLY A 36 -1.69 -0.61 15.48
CA GLY A 36 -0.74 -0.49 16.59
C GLY A 36 -0.88 -1.55 17.69
N MET A 37 -1.81 -2.50 17.57
CA MET A 37 -2.11 -3.47 18.62
C MET A 37 -1.47 -4.86 18.41
N GLY A 38 -0.63 -5.03 17.40
CA GLY A 38 -0.08 -6.34 17.04
C GLY A 38 -1.14 -7.26 16.45
N ALA A 39 -2.03 -6.72 15.62
CA ALA A 39 -3.05 -7.54 14.97
C ALA A 39 -2.42 -8.62 14.08
N PHE A 40 -3.17 -9.69 13.80
CA PHE A 40 -2.66 -10.78 12.97
C PHE A 40 -2.25 -10.25 11.58
N GLN A 41 -0.97 -10.44 11.23
CA GLN A 41 -0.36 -9.91 10.00
C GLN A 41 -0.49 -8.38 9.84
N GLU A 42 -0.50 -7.66 10.97
CA GLU A 42 -0.30 -6.22 10.97
C GLU A 42 1.09 -5.88 10.48
N GLU A 43 1.18 -4.84 9.66
CA GLU A 43 2.44 -4.34 9.15
C GLU A 43 2.31 -2.83 8.85
N ARG A 44 3.42 -2.09 8.93
CA ARG A 44 3.50 -0.68 8.56
C ARG A 44 3.63 -0.53 7.03
N GLN A 45 2.63 -1.03 6.31
CA GLN A 45 2.64 -1.20 4.85
C GLN A 45 2.93 0.09 4.09
N VAL A 46 2.37 1.22 4.54
CA VAL A 46 2.65 2.54 3.93
C VAL A 46 4.12 2.89 4.10
N LEU A 47 4.65 2.81 5.33
CA LEU A 47 6.03 3.16 5.65
C LEU A 47 7.03 2.35 4.82
N ILE A 48 6.82 1.04 4.68
CA ILE A 48 7.74 0.16 3.92
C ILE A 48 7.61 0.33 2.40
N ALA A 49 6.46 0.76 1.89
CA ALA A 49 6.25 0.98 0.46
C ALA A 49 6.68 2.37 -0.01
N THR A 50 6.70 3.37 0.87
CA THR A 50 7.05 4.78 0.56
C THR A 50 8.36 4.93 -0.22
N PRO A 51 9.48 4.24 0.10
CA PRO A 51 10.73 4.40 -0.65
C PRO A 51 10.63 4.00 -2.12
N PHE A 52 9.67 3.13 -2.45
CA PHE A 52 9.49 2.55 -3.78
C PHE A 52 8.31 3.15 -4.55
N SER A 53 7.63 4.14 -3.99
CA SER A 53 6.34 4.65 -4.49
C SER A 53 6.38 6.16 -4.72
N LYS A 54 5.70 6.64 -5.76
CA LYS A 54 5.38 8.07 -5.92
C LYS A 54 4.26 8.52 -4.98
N PHE A 55 3.37 7.58 -4.61
CA PHE A 55 2.23 7.79 -3.71
C PHE A 55 1.95 6.50 -2.91
N ALA A 56 1.77 6.62 -1.59
CA ALA A 56 1.39 5.50 -0.72
C ALA A 56 0.49 6.00 0.41
N HIS A 57 -0.64 5.33 0.66
CA HIS A 57 -1.61 5.74 1.68
C HIS A 57 -2.40 4.54 2.23
N ALA A 58 -2.78 4.57 3.51
CA ALA A 58 -3.73 3.63 4.10
C ALA A 58 -5.15 4.19 4.02
N ILE A 59 -6.17 3.36 3.86
CA ILE A 59 -7.56 3.86 3.77
C ILE A 59 -8.20 3.80 5.16
N GLU A 60 -8.54 4.95 5.73
CA GLU A 60 -9.14 5.07 7.07
C GLU A 60 -10.66 4.91 7.04
N HIS A 61 -11.28 5.32 5.94
CA HIS A 61 -12.74 5.31 5.77
C HIS A 61 -13.14 4.83 4.37
N VAL A 62 -14.18 3.99 4.30
CA VAL A 62 -14.67 3.38 3.06
C VAL A 62 -15.03 4.41 1.99
N HIS A 63 -15.64 5.54 2.37
CA HIS A 63 -16.03 6.59 1.41
C HIS A 63 -14.81 7.29 0.76
N ARG A 64 -13.59 7.13 1.29
CA ARG A 64 -12.35 7.68 0.71
C ARG A 64 -11.74 6.78 -0.36
N ILE A 65 -12.21 5.53 -0.52
CA ILE A 65 -11.66 4.59 -1.52
C ILE A 65 -11.59 5.22 -2.93
N PRO A 66 -12.66 5.83 -3.47
CA PRO A 66 -12.60 6.40 -4.82
C PRO A 66 -11.54 7.51 -4.97
N PHE A 67 -11.40 8.34 -3.94
CA PHE A 67 -10.40 9.42 -3.92
C PHE A 67 -8.97 8.87 -3.96
N TYR A 68 -8.66 7.88 -3.12
CA TYR A 68 -7.31 7.30 -3.10
C TYR A 68 -6.98 6.46 -4.34
N VAL A 69 -7.97 5.82 -4.94
CA VAL A 69 -7.79 5.13 -6.23
C VAL A 69 -7.49 6.13 -7.35
N GLU A 70 -8.21 7.25 -7.42
CA GLU A 70 -7.92 8.31 -8.40
C GLU A 70 -6.50 8.86 -8.23
N MET A 71 -6.11 9.15 -6.99
CA MET A 71 -4.76 9.61 -6.67
C MET A 71 -3.68 8.59 -7.05
N ALA A 72 -3.92 7.29 -6.80
CA ALA A 72 -2.98 6.23 -7.18
C ALA A 72 -2.81 6.13 -8.70
N VAL A 73 -3.91 6.20 -9.46
CA VAL A 73 -3.87 6.15 -10.92
C VAL A 73 -3.18 7.38 -11.51
N ARG A 74 -3.47 8.58 -10.98
CA ARG A 74 -2.84 9.83 -11.43
C ARG A 74 -1.32 9.84 -11.21
N ASN A 75 -0.84 9.16 -10.17
CA ASN A 75 0.58 9.13 -9.80
C ASN A 75 1.29 7.82 -10.20
N ALA A 76 0.67 6.92 -10.95
CA ALA A 76 1.28 5.65 -11.35
C ALA A 76 2.54 5.84 -12.21
#